data_AF-A0A9P4KGC0-F1
#
_entry.id   AF-A0A9P4KGC0-F1
#
_cell.length_a   1.000
_cell.length_b   1.000
_cell.length_c   1.000
_cell.angle_alpha   90.00
_cell.angle_beta   90.00
_cell.angle_gamma   90.00
#
_symmetry.space_group_name_H-M   'P 1'
#
loop_
_entity.id
_entity.type
_entity.pdbx_description
1 polymer ?
#
loop_
_entity_poly.entity_id
_entity_poly.type
_entity_poly.pdbx_seq_one_letter_code
_entity_poly.pdbx_strand_id
1 'polypeptide(L)'
;MPTVSQLGFSQLSIGTANDTVRSSHLPSTSKPLSAVVAREHNTNLACSTFLRSNYVMLGTVFGAAFGMQLAFDTGSDKIWDSINKGRQWKDIKYRYVEQPDDE
;
A
#
# COMPACT_ATOMS: atom_id res chain seq x y z
N MET A 1 -41.75 -12.34 51.09
CA MET A 1 -41.79 -10.88 51.35
C MET A 1 -40.92 -10.58 52.56
N PRO A 2 -40.03 -9.58 52.57
CA PRO A 2 -38.99 -9.15 51.63
C PRO A 2 -37.57 -9.61 52.09
N THR A 3 -36.62 -9.93 51.20
CA THR A 3 -35.56 -9.06 50.64
C THR A 3 -34.69 -8.36 51.70
N VAL A 4 -33.43 -8.79 51.86
CA VAL A 4 -32.37 -7.97 52.48
C VAL A 4 -31.42 -7.54 51.37
N SER A 5 -31.60 -6.27 51.00
CA SER A 5 -30.89 -5.55 49.96
C SER A 5 -29.44 -5.26 50.35
N GLN A 6 -28.61 -5.26 49.32
CA GLN A 6 -27.25 -4.70 49.24
C GLN A 6 -27.09 -3.42 50.07
N LEU A 7 -26.16 -3.42 51.02
CA LEU A 7 -25.73 -2.21 51.70
C LEU A 7 -24.69 -1.50 50.82
N GLY A 8 -25.19 -0.49 50.11
CA GLY A 8 -24.37 0.49 49.42
C GLY A 8 -23.61 1.35 50.42
N PHE A 9 -22.31 1.53 50.18
CA PHE A 9 -21.52 2.56 50.84
C PHE A 9 -21.52 3.80 49.95
N SER A 10 -22.37 4.77 50.30
CA SER A 10 -22.32 6.12 49.75
C SER A 10 -21.03 6.79 50.23
N GLN A 11 -20.12 7.11 49.30
CA GLN A 11 -19.02 8.02 49.59
C GLN A 11 -19.49 9.47 49.55
N LEU A 12 -19.01 10.22 50.52
CA LEU A 12 -19.48 11.50 51.01
C LEU A 12 -19.18 12.65 50.02
N SER A 13 -20.20 13.44 49.72
CA SER A 13 -20.09 14.70 48.98
C SER A 13 -19.48 15.79 49.88
N ILE A 14 -18.31 16.32 49.52
CA ILE A 14 -17.77 17.55 50.10
C ILE A 14 -17.89 18.64 49.03
N GLY A 15 -18.89 19.51 49.19
CA GLY A 15 -19.01 20.74 48.44
C GLY A 15 -18.46 21.90 49.25
N THR A 16 -17.57 22.69 48.66
CA THR A 16 -17.29 24.06 49.10
C THR A 16 -17.32 24.96 47.86
N ALA A 17 -18.29 25.87 47.84
CA ALA A 17 -18.49 26.87 46.82
C ALA A 17 -17.26 27.80 46.72
N ASN A 18 -16.87 28.15 45.50
CA ASN A 18 -16.15 29.39 45.26
C ASN A 18 -16.72 30.08 44.02
N ASP A 19 -16.93 31.37 44.20
CA ASP A 19 -17.89 32.21 43.50
C ASP A 19 -17.53 32.60 42.06
N THR A 20 -18.59 32.74 41.25
CA THR A 20 -18.93 33.92 40.44
C THR A 20 -17.78 34.79 39.92
N VAL A 21 -17.32 34.54 38.68
CA VAL A 21 -16.76 35.61 37.81
C VAL A 21 -17.36 35.54 36.41
N ARG A 22 -18.43 36.32 36.23
CA ARG A 22 -18.71 37.23 35.11
C ARG A 22 -18.12 36.90 33.73
N SER A 23 -19.03 36.47 32.84
CA SER A 23 -18.93 36.48 31.39
C SER A 23 -18.38 37.80 30.82
N SER A 24 -17.26 37.72 30.07
CA SER A 24 -16.83 38.74 29.13
C SER A 24 -16.85 38.17 27.71
N HIS A 25 -17.67 38.80 26.88
CA HIS A 25 -17.90 38.52 25.47
C HIS A 25 -16.60 38.76 24.67
N LEU A 26 -16.05 37.71 24.03
CA LEU A 26 -14.95 37.83 23.08
C LEU A 26 -15.51 38.04 21.66
N PRO A 27 -15.09 39.08 20.91
CA PRO A 27 -15.45 39.19 19.50
C PRO A 27 -14.78 38.07 18.69
N SER A 28 -15.60 37.12 18.23
CA SER A 28 -15.21 36.02 17.34
C SER A 28 -14.90 36.57 15.94
N THR A 29 -13.65 36.99 15.74
CA THR A 29 -13.12 37.34 14.42
C THR A 29 -12.08 36.30 14.01
N SER A 30 -12.45 35.46 13.03
CA SER A 30 -11.58 34.78 12.04
C SER A 30 -10.54 33.78 12.59
N LYS A 31 -10.35 32.57 12.07
CA LYS A 31 -10.77 31.87 10.85
C LYS A 31 -11.12 30.45 11.29
N PRO A 32 -12.03 29.72 10.61
CA PRO A 32 -12.31 28.36 11.03
C PRO A 32 -11.02 27.53 10.90
N LEU A 33 -10.66 26.78 11.94
CA LEU A 33 -9.48 25.90 11.95
C LEU A 33 -9.48 24.87 10.81
N SER A 34 -10.61 24.69 10.14
CA SER A 34 -10.75 23.88 8.92
C SER A 34 -10.10 24.51 7.67
N ALA A 35 -9.77 25.80 7.68
CA ALA A 35 -9.18 26.49 6.51
C ALA A 35 -7.64 26.56 6.53
N VAL A 36 -6.98 26.24 7.65
CA VAL A 36 -5.51 26.21 7.79
C VAL A 36 -4.91 24.81 7.69
N VAL A 37 -5.73 23.75 7.69
CA VAL A 37 -5.31 22.36 7.51
C VAL A 37 -5.81 21.79 6.18
N ALA A 38 -5.82 22.63 5.14
CA ALA A 38 -5.97 22.19 3.76
C ALA A 38 -4.62 22.32 3.03
N ARG A 39 -3.60 21.63 3.56
CA ARG A 39 -2.32 21.44 2.90
C ARG A 39 -1.98 19.96 2.93
N GLU A 40 -2.22 19.27 1.82
CA GLU A 40 -1.17 18.57 1.07
C GLU A 40 -1.76 17.79 -0.11
N HIS A 41 -1.16 18.00 -1.29
CA HIS A 41 -1.23 17.07 -2.40
C HIS A 41 -0.52 15.78 -1.98
N ASN A 42 -1.18 14.62 -2.02
CA ASN A 42 -0.43 13.38 -1.90
C ASN A 42 -0.97 12.27 -2.80
N THR A 43 -0.16 11.98 -3.81
CA THR A 43 -0.25 10.94 -4.84
C THR A 43 -0.28 9.52 -4.23
N ASN A 44 -1.40 9.09 -3.66
CA ASN A 44 -1.50 7.76 -3.04
C ASN A 44 -2.80 7.01 -3.36
N LEU A 45 -3.35 7.15 -4.57
CA LEU A 45 -4.57 6.41 -4.93
C LEU A 45 -4.30 5.01 -5.50
N ALA A 46 -3.12 4.74 -6.06
CA ALA A 46 -2.84 3.46 -6.71
C ALA A 46 -2.12 2.42 -5.81
N CYS A 47 -1.36 2.86 -4.80
CA CYS A 47 -0.46 1.99 -4.03
C CYS A 47 -1.00 1.61 -2.63
N SER A 48 -1.94 2.39 -2.09
CA SER A 48 -2.34 2.31 -0.68
C SER A 48 -3.49 1.31 -0.39
N THR A 49 -4.18 0.81 -1.41
CA THR A 49 -5.28 -0.15 -1.26
C THR A 49 -4.88 -1.59 -1.56
N PHE A 50 -4.00 -1.81 -2.54
CA PHE A 50 -3.53 -3.15 -2.91
C PHE A 50 -2.40 -3.67 -2.01
N LEU A 51 -1.57 -2.80 -1.43
CA LEU A 51 -0.45 -3.21 -0.57
C LEU A 51 -0.73 -3.13 0.94
N ARG A 52 -1.91 -2.66 1.35
CA ARG A 52 -2.28 -2.58 2.78
C ARG A 52 -2.65 -3.93 3.39
N SER A 53 -3.04 -4.88 2.55
CA SER A 53 -3.37 -6.24 2.97
C SER A 53 -2.14 -7.14 2.86
N ASN A 54 -1.69 -7.68 4.00
CA ASN A 54 -0.51 -8.55 4.11
C ASN A 54 -0.50 -9.70 3.08
N TYR A 55 -1.65 -10.33 2.82
CA TYR A 55 -1.76 -11.43 1.87
C TYR A 55 -1.81 -10.97 0.40
N VAL A 56 -2.39 -9.80 0.11
CA VAL A 56 -2.45 -9.24 -1.25
C VAL A 56 -1.06 -8.85 -1.72
N MET A 57 -0.24 -8.31 -0.82
CA MET A 57 1.18 -8.05 -1.08
C MET A 57 1.91 -9.31 -1.53
N LEU A 58 1.77 -10.42 -0.79
CA LEU A 58 2.42 -11.69 -1.14
C LEU A 58 1.93 -12.22 -2.50
N GLY A 59 0.61 -12.21 -2.73
CA GLY A 59 0.05 -12.62 -4.02
C GLY A 59 0.52 -11.75 -5.18
N THR A 60 0.66 -10.44 -4.95
CA THR A 60 1.17 -9.49 -5.96
C THR A 60 2.63 -9.76 -6.27
N VAL A 61 3.48 -9.98 -5.25
CA VAL A 61 4.90 -10.27 -5.45
C VAL A 61 5.08 -11.60 -6.18
N PHE A 62 4.37 -12.66 -5.79
CA PHE A 62 4.48 -13.95 -6.48
C PHE A 62 3.91 -13.92 -7.89
N GLY A 63 2.77 -13.26 -8.08
CA GLY A 63 2.17 -13.07 -9.40
C GLY A 63 3.08 -12.24 -10.32
N ALA A 64 3.65 -11.16 -9.79
CA ALA A 64 4.61 -10.34 -10.52
C ALA A 64 5.90 -11.10 -10.81
N ALA A 65 6.44 -11.86 -9.86
CA ALA A 65 7.64 -12.67 -10.08
C ALA A 65 7.42 -13.69 -11.20
N PHE A 66 6.28 -14.41 -11.20
CA PHE A 66 5.96 -15.37 -12.26
C PHE A 66 5.72 -14.69 -13.61
N GLY A 67 4.96 -13.59 -13.64
CA GLY A 67 4.71 -12.83 -14.86
C GLY A 67 5.98 -12.20 -15.43
N MET A 68 6.83 -11.63 -14.57
CA MET A 68 8.11 -11.05 -14.94
C MET A 68 9.10 -12.12 -15.39
N GLN A 69 9.14 -13.30 -14.76
CA GLN A 69 9.97 -14.41 -15.22
C GLN A 69 9.66 -14.77 -16.68
N LEU A 70 8.38 -15.04 -17.00
CA LEU A 70 7.96 -15.39 -18.35
C LEU A 70 8.26 -14.28 -19.38
N ALA A 71 7.96 -13.03 -19.00
CA ALA A 71 8.17 -11.88 -19.86
C ALA A 71 9.66 -11.60 -20.08
N PHE A 72 10.47 -11.71 -19.02
CA PHE A 72 11.90 -11.44 -19.06
C PHE A 72 12.67 -12.52 -19.80
N ASP A 73 12.37 -13.81 -19.59
CA ASP A 73 13.03 -14.91 -20.31
C ASP A 73 12.81 -14.73 -21.83
N THR A 74 11.54 -14.65 -22.26
CA THR A 74 11.20 -14.52 -23.68
C THR A 74 11.66 -13.19 -24.27
N GLY A 75 11.56 -12.10 -23.49
CA GLY A 75 11.95 -10.77 -23.94
C GLY A 75 13.46 -10.62 -24.10
N SER A 76 14.22 -11.14 -23.13
CA SER A 76 15.69 -11.09 -23.10
C SER A 76 16.31 -11.93 -24.22
N ASP A 77 15.76 -13.10 -24.49
CA ASP A 77 16.19 -13.91 -25.63
C ASP A 77 15.94 -13.19 -26.95
N LYS A 78 14.76 -12.58 -27.13
CA LYS A 78 14.42 -11.85 -28.37
C LYS A 78 15.32 -10.63 -28.61
N ILE A 79 15.63 -9.85 -27.57
CA ILE A 79 16.52 -8.70 -27.71
C ILE A 79 17.95 -9.18 -28.04
N TRP A 80 18.43 -10.22 -27.36
CA TRP A 80 19.74 -10.80 -27.62
C TRP A 80 19.85 -11.35 -29.04
N ASP A 81 18.83 -12.10 -29.47
CA ASP A 81 18.72 -12.68 -30.79
C ASP A 81 18.74 -11.62 -31.87
N SER A 82 18.07 -10.49 -31.66
CA SER A 82 18.02 -9.40 -32.63
C SER A 82 19.35 -8.66 -32.75
N ILE A 83 20.07 -8.50 -31.65
CA ILE A 83 21.37 -7.81 -31.64
C ILE A 83 22.46 -8.71 -32.25
N ASN A 84 22.39 -10.02 -32.05
CA ASN A 84 23.41 -10.98 -32.49
C ASN A 84 23.02 -11.76 -33.76
N LYS A 85 22.08 -11.25 -34.56
CA LYS A 85 21.67 -11.89 -35.83
C LYS A 85 22.89 -12.18 -36.71
N GLY A 86 22.95 -13.38 -37.27
CA GLY A 86 24.03 -13.82 -38.17
C GLY A 86 25.32 -14.25 -37.47
N ARG A 87 25.42 -14.10 -36.14
CA ARG A 87 26.56 -14.58 -35.33
C ARG A 87 26.19 -15.72 -34.39
N GLN A 88 24.91 -16.03 -34.28
CA GLN A 88 24.44 -17.08 -33.40
C GLN A 88 24.64 -18.45 -34.05
N TRP A 89 24.98 -19.46 -33.26
CA TRP A 89 25.11 -20.83 -33.75
C TRP A 89 23.87 -21.29 -34.53
N LYS A 90 22.66 -20.95 -34.06
CA LYS A 90 21.41 -21.26 -34.77
C LYS A 90 21.30 -20.65 -36.17
N ASP A 91 21.97 -19.53 -36.41
CA ASP A 91 22.01 -18.85 -37.71
C ASP A 91 23.13 -19.37 -38.61
N ILE A 92 24.10 -20.13 -38.11
CA ILE A 92 25.25 -20.64 -38.91
C ILE A 92 25.30 -22.17 -38.99
N LYS A 93 24.60 -22.87 -38.11
CA LYS A 93 24.60 -24.35 -38.02
C LYS A 93 24.24 -25.04 -39.33
N TYR A 94 23.39 -24.44 -40.17
CA TYR A 94 22.98 -25.03 -41.44
C TYR A 94 24.17 -25.24 -42.39
N ARG A 95 25.23 -24.42 -42.28
CA ARG A 95 26.48 -24.57 -43.05
C ARG A 95 27.33 -25.76 -42.60
N TYR A 96 27.06 -26.34 -41.44
CA TYR A 96 27.91 -27.34 -40.79
C TYR A 96 27.16 -28.65 -40.46
N VAL A 97 25.84 -28.62 -40.39
CA VAL A 97 25.00 -29.78 -40.01
C VAL A 97 24.36 -30.44 -41.25
N GLU A 98 24.21 -29.73 -42.37
CA GLU A 98 23.83 -30.34 -43.66
C GLU A 98 25.08 -30.59 -44.52
N GLN A 99 25.62 -31.80 -44.36
CA GLN A 99 26.06 -32.66 -45.46
C GLN A 99 25.44 -34.04 -45.17
N PRO A 100 24.16 -34.32 -45.49
CA PRO A 100 23.83 -35.66 -45.94
C PRO A 100 24.53 -35.80 -47.29
N ASP A 101 25.58 -36.62 -47.35
CA ASP A 101 26.15 -37.06 -48.61
C ASP A 101 24.99 -37.53 -49.51
N ASP A 102 24.91 -36.98 -50.72
CA ASP A 102 24.01 -37.44 -51.76
C ASP A 102 24.29 -38.94 -52.03
N GLU A 103 23.47 -39.84 -51.49
CA GLU A 103 23.34 -41.26 -51.91
C GLU A 103 21.92 -41.55 -52.39
#